data_AF-A0A1G0XEZ0-F1
#
_entry.id   AF-A0A1G0XEZ0-F1
#
_cell.length_a   1.000
_cell.length_b   1.000
_cell.length_c   1.000
_cell.angle_alpha   90.00
_cell.angle_beta   90.00
_cell.angle_gamma   90.00
#
_symmetry.space_group_name_H-M   'P 1'
#
loop_
_entity.id
_entity.type
_entity.pdbx_description
1 polymer ?
#
loop_
_entity_poly.entity_id
_entity_poly.type
_entity_poly.pdbx_seq_one_letter_code
_entity_poly.pdbx_strand_id
1 'polypeptide(L)'
;MTSSSKNKIARYTFFLLVLIGLGFLIFNDSGYIKYTNLKSEVGEIGNEVSKQELENKNLEAEIDSLEKKNPTKIEQVAREKYGMMKKGEKIIKVEEK
;
A
#
# COMPACT_ATOMS: atom_id res chain seq x y z
N MET A 1 -59.59 30.43 -12.50
CA MET A 1 -58.32 30.77 -11.78
C MET A 1 -57.44 29.52 -11.60
N THR A 2 -56.89 28.92 -12.66
CA THR A 2 -56.05 27.69 -12.52
C THR A 2 -54.80 27.65 -13.40
N SER A 3 -54.46 28.73 -14.13
CA SER A 3 -53.32 28.70 -15.07
C SER A 3 -51.95 28.83 -14.38
N SER A 4 -51.86 29.50 -13.23
CA SER A 4 -50.56 29.79 -12.57
C SER A 4 -49.92 28.57 -11.86
N SER A 5 -50.69 27.56 -11.41
CA SER A 5 -50.10 26.40 -10.71
C SER A 5 -49.48 25.36 -11.66
N LYS A 6 -50.00 25.22 -12.89
CA LYS A 6 -49.46 24.30 -13.90
C LYS A 6 -47.99 24.60 -14.23
N ASN A 7 -47.63 25.88 -14.30
CA ASN A 7 -46.26 26.32 -14.58
C ASN A 7 -45.30 26.05 -13.40
N LYS A 8 -45.79 26.12 -12.16
CA LYS A 8 -44.99 25.76 -10.97
C LYS A 8 -44.71 24.25 -10.94
N ILE A 9 -45.72 23.43 -11.21
CA ILE A 9 -45.58 21.97 -11.28
C ILE A 9 -44.63 21.56 -12.42
N ALA A 10 -44.74 22.19 -13.59
CA ALA A 10 -43.82 21.98 -14.71
C ALA A 10 -42.37 22.37 -14.33
N ARG A 11 -42.19 23.45 -13.56
CA ARG A 11 -40.87 23.88 -13.11
C ARG A 11 -40.26 22.92 -12.09
N TYR A 12 -41.05 22.42 -11.13
CA TYR A 12 -40.59 21.44 -10.14
C TYR A 12 -40.28 20.08 -10.77
N THR A 13 -41.10 19.62 -11.71
CA THR A 13 -40.84 18.37 -12.46
C THR A 13 -39.58 18.49 -13.32
N PHE A 14 -39.36 19.63 -13.97
CA PHE A 14 -38.10 19.91 -14.66
C PHE A 14 -36.89 19.89 -13.70
N PHE A 15 -37.00 20.57 -12.56
CA PHE A 15 -35.94 20.58 -11.55
C PHE A 15 -35.62 19.17 -11.01
N LEU A 16 -36.66 18.35 -10.81
CA LEU A 16 -36.51 16.98 -10.34
C LEU A 16 -35.80 16.11 -11.39
N LEU A 17 -36.16 16.25 -12.68
CA LEU A 17 -35.49 15.57 -13.78
C LEU A 17 -34.01 15.95 -13.88
N VAL A 18 -33.69 17.23 -13.72
CA VAL A 18 -32.30 17.72 -13.71
C VAL A 18 -31.53 17.14 -12.54
N LEU A 19 -32.11 17.10 -11.33
CA LEU A 19 -31.48 16.51 -10.15
C LEU A 19 -31.21 15.00 -10.32
N ILE A 20 -32.16 14.25 -10.89
CA ILE A 20 -31.98 12.83 -11.17
C ILE A 20 -30.89 12.64 -12.23
N GLY A 21 -30.85 13.48 -13.26
CA GLY A 21 -29.80 13.46 -14.28
C GLY A 21 -28.40 13.74 -13.72
N LEU A 22 -28.25 14.75 -12.85
CA LEU A 22 -27.00 15.02 -12.15
C LEU A 22 -26.60 13.88 -11.22
N GLY A 23 -27.57 13.30 -10.50
CA GLY A 23 -27.35 12.12 -9.68
C GLY A 23 -26.80 10.97 -10.52
N PHE A 24 -27.43 10.67 -11.66
CA PHE A 24 -26.94 9.65 -12.58
C PHE A 24 -25.51 9.95 -13.07
N LEU A 25 -25.17 11.19 -13.42
CA LEU A 25 -23.80 11.53 -13.85
C LEU A 25 -22.74 11.29 -12.76
N ILE A 26 -23.10 11.49 -11.49
CA ILE A 26 -22.19 11.29 -10.35
C ILE A 26 -22.10 9.81 -9.95
N PHE A 27 -23.23 9.09 -9.99
CA PHE A 27 -23.35 7.70 -9.53
C PHE A 27 -23.24 6.63 -10.62
N ASN A 28 -23.12 7.00 -11.91
CA ASN A 28 -22.93 6.04 -13.00
C ASN A 28 -21.56 5.33 -12.88
N ASP A 29 -21.42 4.17 -13.52
CA ASP A 29 -20.25 3.28 -13.48
C ASP A 29 -18.93 3.91 -13.96
N SER A 30 -19.00 5.10 -14.57
CA SER A 30 -17.86 5.92 -15.00
C SER A 30 -17.81 7.28 -14.28
N GLY A 31 -18.56 7.41 -13.19
CA GLY A 31 -18.72 8.64 -12.43
C GLY A 31 -17.46 9.06 -11.68
N TYR A 32 -17.46 10.32 -11.24
CA TYR A 32 -16.34 10.98 -10.59
C TYR A 32 -15.80 10.19 -9.38
N ILE A 33 -16.68 9.54 -8.61
CA ILE A 33 -16.33 8.75 -7.42
C ILE A 33 -15.41 7.57 -7.78
N LYS A 34 -15.67 6.88 -8.89
CA LYS A 34 -14.84 5.75 -9.31
C LYS A 34 -13.47 6.21 -9.75
N TYR A 35 -13.39 7.33 -10.48
CA TYR A 35 -12.12 7.92 -10.87
C TYR A 35 -11.26 8.30 -9.67
N THR A 36 -11.85 8.92 -8.63
CA THR A 36 -11.09 9.30 -7.43
C THR A 36 -10.61 8.08 -6.65
N ASN A 37 -11.43 7.03 -6.55
CA ASN A 37 -11.04 5.79 -5.87
C ASN A 37 -9.91 5.08 -6.63
N LEU A 38 -10.05 4.93 -7.96
CA LEU A 38 -9.05 4.27 -8.79
C LEU A 38 -7.72 5.04 -8.79
N LYS A 39 -7.79 6.38 -8.76
CA LYS A 39 -6.60 7.22 -8.64
C LYS A 39 -5.89 7.03 -7.29
N SER A 40 -6.65 6.87 -6.20
CA SER A 40 -6.09 6.57 -4.88
C SER A 40 -5.42 5.20 -4.86
N GLU A 41 -6.09 4.18 -5.39
CA GLU A 41 -5.59 2.81 -5.45
C GLU A 41 -4.30 2.71 -6.27
N VAL A 42 -4.22 3.38 -7.43
CA VAL A 42 -2.98 3.47 -8.22
C VAL A 42 -1.85 4.14 -7.43
N GLY A 43 -2.16 5.16 -6.63
CA GLY A 43 -1.18 5.82 -5.77
C GLY A 43 -0.68 4.93 -4.64
N GLU A 44 -1.56 4.18 -3.99
CA GLU A 44 -1.22 3.24 -2.93
C GLU A 44 -0.34 2.10 -3.45
N ILE A 45 -0.72 1.49 -4.58
CA ILE A 45 0.07 0.44 -5.23
C ILE A 45 1.46 0.97 -5.62
N GLY A 46 1.55 2.18 -6.19
CA GLY A 46 2.84 2.79 -6.55
C GLY A 46 3.75 3.02 -5.34
N ASN A 47 3.18 3.43 -4.21
CA ASN A 47 3.92 3.59 -2.96
C ASN A 47 4.38 2.24 -2.41
N GLU A 48 3.54 1.20 -2.48
CA GLU A 48 3.90 -0.14 -2.04
C GLU A 48 5.03 -0.74 -2.89
N VAL A 49 4.95 -0.59 -4.22
CA VAL A 49 6.03 -0.99 -5.13
C VAL A 49 7.33 -0.28 -4.77
N SER A 50 7.29 1.05 -4.58
CA SER A 50 8.48 1.83 -4.23
C SER A 50 9.10 1.38 -2.90
N LYS A 51 8.26 1.04 -1.92
CA LYS A 51 8.70 0.50 -0.63
C LYS A 51 9.36 -0.87 -0.79
N GLN A 52 8.74 -1.78 -1.54
CA GLN A 52 9.27 -3.11 -1.81
C GLN A 52 10.57 -3.07 -2.61
N GLU A 53 10.70 -2.16 -3.58
CA GLU A 53 11.95 -1.95 -4.33
C GLU A 53 13.08 -1.47 -3.41
N LEU A 54 12.80 -0.58 -2.47
CA LEU A 54 13.77 -0.13 -1.48
C LEU A 54 14.19 -1.26 -0.54
N GLU A 55 13.22 -2.06 -0.08
CA GLU A 55 13.48 -3.23 0.76
C GLU A 55 14.32 -4.28 0.03
N ASN A 56 13.99 -4.60 -1.23
CA ASN A 56 14.78 -5.49 -2.08
C ASN A 56 16.22 -4.98 -2.26
N LYS A 57 16.42 -3.69 -2.55
CA LYS A 57 17.77 -3.11 -2.65
C LYS A 57 18.56 -3.23 -1.35
N ASN A 58 17.90 -3.04 -0.21
CA ASN A 58 18.55 -3.18 1.09
C ASN A 58 18.95 -4.63 1.36
N LEU A 59 18.07 -5.58 1.05
CA LEU A 59 18.35 -7.01 1.18
C LEU A 59 19.44 -7.46 0.22
N GLU A 60 19.46 -6.98 -1.03
CA GLU A 60 20.55 -7.23 -1.97
C GLU A 60 21.87 -6.66 -1.48
N ALA A 61 21.88 -5.45 -0.91
CA ALA A 61 23.10 -4.89 -0.31
C ALA A 61 23.56 -5.70 0.91
N GLU A 62 22.63 -6.23 1.71
CA GLU A 62 22.94 -7.13 2.82
C GLU A 62 23.54 -8.44 2.28
N ILE A 63 22.92 -9.07 1.29
CA ILE A 63 23.43 -10.27 0.61
C ILE A 63 24.82 -10.01 0.03
N ASP A 64 25.02 -8.92 -0.72
CA ASP A 64 26.32 -8.54 -1.28
C ASP A 64 27.39 -8.38 -0.17
N SER A 65 27.00 -7.82 0.98
CA SER A 65 27.90 -7.68 2.13
C SER A 65 28.29 -9.03 2.75
N LEU A 66 27.40 -10.02 2.68
CA LEU A 66 27.59 -11.39 3.17
C LEU A 66 28.35 -12.27 2.14
N GLU A 67 28.02 -12.13 0.86
CA GLU A 67 28.50 -12.94 -0.27
C GLU A 67 29.86 -12.51 -0.78
N LYS A 68 30.34 -11.29 -0.49
CA LYS A 68 31.72 -10.85 -0.77
C LYS A 68 32.80 -11.67 -0.06
N LYS A 69 32.46 -12.85 0.49
CA LYS A 69 33.35 -13.86 1.07
C LYS A 69 34.31 -13.27 2.09
N ASN A 70 33.88 -12.22 2.80
CA ASN A 70 34.62 -11.75 3.96
C ASN A 70 34.41 -12.79 5.06
N PRO A 71 35.40 -13.65 5.36
CA PRO A 71 35.20 -14.79 6.25
C PRO A 71 34.75 -14.35 7.65
N THR A 72 35.13 -13.15 8.05
CA THR A 72 34.76 -12.54 9.34
C THR A 72 33.27 -12.21 9.41
N LYS A 73 32.66 -11.70 8.33
CA LYS A 73 31.23 -11.35 8.31
C LYS A 73 30.34 -12.58 8.30
N ILE A 74 30.73 -13.61 7.54
CA ILE A 74 30.06 -14.91 7.53
C ILE A 74 30.12 -15.55 8.93
N GLU A 75 31.30 -15.54 9.55
CA GLU A 75 31.49 -16.07 10.91
C GLU A 75 30.67 -15.31 11.96
N GLN A 76 30.58 -13.98 11.86
CA GLN A 76 29.77 -13.15 12.74
C GLN A 76 28.29 -13.55 12.68
N VAL A 77 27.71 -13.63 11.48
CA VAL A 77 26.30 -14.00 11.31
C VAL A 77 26.03 -15.44 11.76
N ALA A 78 26.94 -16.37 11.44
CA ALA A 78 26.82 -17.76 11.87
C ALA A 78 26.76 -17.87 13.41
N ARG A 79 27.57 -17.09 14.13
CA ARG A 79 27.61 -17.07 15.60
C ARG A 79 26.42 -16.34 16.23
N GLU A 80 26.10 -15.13 15.75
CA GLU A 80 25.09 -14.27 16.37
C GLU A 80 23.66 -14.69 16.03
N LYS A 81 23.38 -15.02 14.76
CA LYS A 81 22.03 -15.31 14.28
C LYS A 81 21.66 -16.78 14.40
N TYR A 82 22.64 -17.67 14.23
CA TYR A 82 22.43 -19.12 14.17
C TYR A 82 23.10 -19.90 15.31
N GLY A 83 23.86 -19.24 16.20
CA GLY A 83 24.54 -19.89 17.32
C GLY A 83 25.58 -20.93 16.89
N MET A 84 26.06 -20.88 15.65
CA MET A 84 27.02 -21.82 15.10
C MET A 84 28.42 -21.57 15.67
N MET A 85 29.20 -22.64 15.80
CA MET A 85 30.57 -22.60 16.34
C MET A 85 31.53 -23.37 15.43
N LYS A 86 32.82 -23.03 15.49
CA LYS A 86 33.86 -23.81 14.79
C LYS A 86 34.06 -25.16 15.48
N LYS A 87 34.47 -26.16 14.68
CA LYS A 87 34.81 -27.50 15.17
C LYS A 87 35.92 -27.41 16.21
N GLY A 88 35.60 -27.73 17.47
CA GLY A 88 36.54 -27.71 18.60
C GLY A 88 36.31 -26.60 19.63
N GLU A 89 35.38 -25.67 19.40
CA GLU A 89 35.01 -24.65 20.39
C GLU A 89 34.08 -25.21 21.48
N LYS A 90 34.20 -24.68 22.70
CA LYS A 90 33.36 -25.05 23.86
C LYS A 90 32.49 -23.87 24.28
N ILE A 91 31.20 -24.11 24.50
CA ILE A 91 30.28 -23.12 25.05
C ILE A 91 30.55 -22.94 26.54
N ILE A 92 30.77 -21.70 26.97
CA ILE A 92 30.74 -21.32 28.39
C ILE A 92 29.39 -20.64 28.61
N LYS A 93 28.48 -21.33 29.32
CA LYS A 93 27.25 -20.69 29.82
C LYS A 93 27.55 -20.16 31.20
N VAL A 94 27.39 -18.85 31.39
CA VAL A 94 27.43 -18.23 32.71
C VAL A 94 26.01 -18.30 33.26
N GLU A 95 25.80 -19.08 34.32
CA GLU A 95 24.55 -19.07 35.06
C GLU A 95 24.58 -17.85 36.00
N GLU A 96 23.66 -16.91 35.82
CA GLU A 96 23.44 -15.84 36.80
C GLU A 96 22.86 -16.45 38.08
N LYS A 97 23.41 -16.04 39.23
CA LYS A 97 23.16 -16.63 40.55
C LYS A 97 22.03 -15.93 41.29
#